data_AF-A0A2A4XE52-F1
#
_entry.id   AF-A0A2A4XE52-F1
#
_cell.length_a   1.000
_cell.length_b   1.000
_cell.length_c   1.000
_cell.angle_alpha   90.00
_cell.angle_beta   90.00
_cell.angle_gamma   90.00
#
_symmetry.space_group_name_H-M   'P 1'
#
loop_
_entity.id
_entity.type
_entity.pdbx_description
1 polymer ?
#
loop_
_entity_poly.entity_id
_entity_poly.type
_entity_poly.pdbx_seq_one_letter_code
_entity_poly.pdbx_strand_id
1 'polypeptide(L)'
;RAAIAAEAALVDLSIKQEWAARILDTENPLPLSNLRAAMGSIFPTGQEELQLELLPELTSNLSDLAANRDNYFQQSYGRDLFSGVCSEAGLQILSNAIRDKEAIGATLYRFMSENEQSAADCVELRN
;
A
#
# COMPACT_ATOMS: atom_id res chain seq x y z
N ARG A 1 -5.11 -10.71 -15.45
CA ARG A 1 -5.20 -9.41 -14.74
C ARG A 1 -6.59 -9.20 -14.12
N ALA A 2 -7.69 -9.26 -14.87
CA ALA A 2 -9.03 -9.13 -14.29
C ALA A 2 -9.32 -10.16 -13.18
N ALA A 3 -8.96 -11.43 -13.38
CA ALA A 3 -9.11 -12.46 -12.34
C ALA A 3 -8.31 -12.15 -11.06
N ILE A 4 -7.05 -11.72 -11.20
CA ILE A 4 -6.20 -11.32 -10.08
C ILE A 4 -6.80 -10.14 -9.31
N ALA A 5 -7.29 -9.12 -10.03
CA ALA A 5 -7.91 -7.98 -9.39
C ALA A 5 -9.20 -8.35 -8.65
N ALA A 6 -10.03 -9.21 -9.25
CA ALA A 6 -11.25 -9.70 -8.62
C ALA A 6 -10.96 -10.52 -7.36
N GLU A 7 -9.95 -11.39 -7.41
CA GLU A 7 -9.50 -12.19 -6.26
C GLU A 7 -8.95 -11.29 -5.15
N ALA A 8 -8.03 -10.37 -5.49
CA ALA A 8 -7.45 -9.44 -4.52
C ALA A 8 -8.51 -8.53 -3.86
N ALA A 9 -9.61 -8.23 -4.56
CA ALA A 9 -10.69 -7.39 -4.05
C ALA A 9 -11.65 -8.10 -3.08
N LEU A 10 -11.58 -9.43 -2.93
CA LEU A 10 -12.48 -10.18 -2.04
C LEU A 10 -12.38 -9.68 -0.59
N VAL A 11 -13.52 -9.58 0.11
CA VAL A 11 -13.60 -9.16 1.53
C VAL A 11 -13.20 -10.33 2.43
N ASP A 12 -11.95 -10.77 2.32
CA ASP A 12 -11.40 -11.89 3.08
C ASP A 12 -9.98 -11.55 3.52
N LEU A 13 -9.76 -11.48 4.83
CA LEU A 13 -8.48 -11.11 5.41
C LEU A 13 -7.36 -12.07 4.99
N SER A 14 -7.62 -13.37 4.90
CA SER A 14 -6.59 -14.35 4.51
C SER A 14 -6.12 -14.11 3.09
N ILE A 15 -7.05 -13.77 2.18
CA ILE A 15 -6.72 -13.41 0.80
C ILE A 15 -5.93 -12.11 0.76
N LYS A 16 -6.27 -11.11 1.59
CA LYS A 16 -5.50 -9.87 1.69
C LYS A 16 -4.06 -10.12 2.17
N GLN A 17 -3.89 -10.94 3.20
CA GLN A 17 -2.59 -11.32 3.74
C GLN A 17 -1.75 -12.06 2.69
N GLU A 18 -2.34 -12.99 1.95
CA GLU A 18 -1.65 -13.66 0.85
C GLU A 18 -1.16 -12.69 -0.21
N TRP A 19 -1.99 -11.71 -0.60
CA TRP A 19 -1.59 -10.70 -1.56
C TRP A 19 -0.55 -9.73 -0.99
N ALA A 20 -0.65 -9.33 0.27
CA ALA A 20 0.36 -8.51 0.95
C ALA A 20 1.72 -9.23 0.95
N ALA A 21 1.75 -10.50 1.37
CA ALA A 21 2.96 -11.32 1.36
C ALA A 21 3.56 -11.44 -0.04
N ARG A 22 2.74 -11.72 -1.06
CA ARG A 22 3.19 -11.78 -2.46
C ARG A 22 3.76 -10.44 -2.93
N ILE A 23 3.14 -9.33 -2.55
CA ILE A 23 3.60 -7.99 -2.95
C ILE A 23 4.95 -7.66 -2.30
N LEU A 24 5.11 -8.00 -1.03
CA LEU A 24 6.32 -7.75 -0.24
C LEU A 24 7.48 -8.68 -0.60
N ASP A 25 7.22 -9.87 -1.13
CA ASP A 25 8.23 -10.84 -1.53
C ASP A 25 9.09 -10.34 -2.72
N THR A 26 10.32 -9.91 -2.44
CA THR A 26 11.28 -9.38 -3.42
C THR A 26 11.67 -10.37 -4.52
N GLU A 27 11.50 -11.67 -4.27
CA GLU A 27 11.81 -12.76 -5.20
C GLU A 27 10.56 -13.31 -5.91
N ASN A 28 9.40 -12.65 -5.76
CA ASN A 28 8.14 -13.15 -6.33
C ASN A 28 8.22 -13.30 -7.86
N PRO A 29 7.93 -14.51 -8.41
CA PRO A 29 7.99 -14.77 -9.84
C PRO A 29 6.83 -14.14 -10.64
N LEU A 30 5.81 -13.56 -9.99
CA LEU A 30 4.70 -12.92 -10.65
C LEU A 30 5.18 -11.68 -11.43
N PRO A 31 4.77 -11.52 -12.70
CA PRO A 31 5.08 -10.32 -13.46
C PRO A 31 4.57 -9.06 -12.75
N LEU A 32 5.34 -7.96 -12.80
CA LEU A 32 4.95 -6.66 -12.21
C LEU A 32 3.52 -6.25 -12.60
N SER A 33 3.10 -6.51 -13.84
CA SER A 33 1.75 -6.16 -14.29
C SER A 33 0.61 -6.90 -13.57
N ASN A 34 0.90 -8.06 -12.99
CA ASN A 34 -0.04 -8.81 -12.15
C ASN A 34 -0.04 -8.25 -10.72
N LEU A 35 1.14 -7.96 -10.16
CA LEU A 35 1.26 -7.32 -8.85
C LEU A 35 0.54 -5.97 -8.83
N ARG A 36 0.70 -5.16 -9.87
CA ARG A 36 -0.03 -3.88 -10.03
C ARG A 36 -1.54 -4.05 -10.11
N ALA A 37 -2.01 -5.13 -10.74
CA ALA A 37 -3.45 -5.42 -10.79
C ALA A 37 -4.00 -5.74 -9.40
N ALA A 38 -3.24 -6.48 -8.58
CA ALA A 38 -3.59 -6.74 -7.19
C ALA A 38 -3.51 -5.46 -6.33
N MET A 39 -2.38 -4.73 -6.35
CA MET A 39 -2.19 -3.48 -5.60
C MET A 39 -3.32 -2.46 -5.82
N GLY A 40 -3.72 -2.26 -7.08
CA GLY A 40 -4.79 -1.32 -7.43
C GLY A 40 -6.22 -1.77 -7.07
N SER A 41 -6.39 -2.98 -6.54
CA SER A 41 -7.70 -3.55 -6.22
C SER A 41 -7.79 -4.21 -4.85
N ILE A 42 -6.68 -4.29 -4.11
CA ILE A 42 -6.60 -5.02 -2.85
C ILE A 42 -7.47 -4.38 -1.75
N PHE A 43 -7.71 -3.08 -1.76
CA PHE A 43 -8.62 -2.41 -0.82
C PHE A 43 -9.63 -1.55 -1.57
N PRO A 44 -10.69 -2.14 -2.15
CA PRO A 44 -11.75 -1.37 -2.75
C PRO A 44 -12.54 -0.59 -1.68
N THR A 45 -13.34 0.38 -2.11
CA THR A 45 -14.17 1.21 -1.22
C THR A 45 -14.98 0.36 -0.24
N GLY A 46 -14.96 0.74 1.04
CA GLY A 46 -15.65 0.03 2.13
C GLY A 46 -14.83 -1.06 2.82
N GLN A 47 -13.58 -1.29 2.41
CA GLN A 47 -12.67 -2.26 3.06
C GLN A 47 -11.54 -1.59 3.87
N GLU A 48 -11.79 -0.39 4.42
CA GLU A 48 -10.79 0.34 5.21
C GLU A 48 -10.33 -0.45 6.44
N GLU A 49 -11.22 -1.20 7.10
CA GLU A 49 -10.86 -2.03 8.27
C GLU A 49 -9.77 -3.06 7.93
N LEU A 50 -9.92 -3.75 6.78
CA LEU A 50 -8.92 -4.72 6.30
C LEU A 50 -7.62 -4.03 5.89
N GLN A 51 -7.71 -2.84 5.31
CA GLN A 51 -6.54 -2.04 4.98
C GLN A 51 -5.78 -1.67 6.25
N LEU A 52 -6.47 -1.14 7.26
CA LEU A 52 -5.89 -0.72 8.53
C LEU A 52 -5.21 -1.88 9.26
N GLU A 53 -5.79 -3.08 9.21
CA GLU A 53 -5.19 -4.29 9.79
C GLU A 53 -3.85 -4.66 9.13
N LEU A 54 -3.69 -4.39 7.83
CA LEU A 54 -2.48 -4.73 7.08
C LEU A 54 -1.48 -3.57 6.93
N LEU A 55 -1.87 -2.34 7.22
CA LEU A 55 -0.97 -1.18 7.15
C LEU A 55 0.36 -1.39 7.90
N PRO A 56 0.40 -1.98 9.12
CA PRO A 56 1.67 -2.25 9.80
C PRO A 56 2.61 -3.17 9.02
N GLU A 57 2.07 -4.23 8.39
CA GLU A 57 2.86 -5.15 7.56
C GLU A 57 3.35 -4.44 6.29
N LEU A 58 2.45 -3.75 5.60
CA LEU A 58 2.73 -3.00 4.36
C LEU A 58 3.67 -1.80 4.56
N THR A 59 3.93 -1.38 5.79
CA THR A 59 4.87 -0.29 6.10
C THR A 59 6.15 -0.78 6.80
N SER A 60 6.27 -2.08 7.06
CA SER A 60 7.35 -2.63 7.89
C SER A 60 8.75 -2.60 7.26
N ASN A 61 8.86 -2.71 5.93
CA ASN A 61 10.15 -2.91 5.25
C ASN A 61 10.36 -1.99 4.04
N LEU A 62 9.93 -0.72 4.15
CA LEU A 62 9.96 0.23 3.03
C LEU A 62 11.38 0.50 2.50
N SER A 63 12.40 0.50 3.36
CA SER A 63 13.80 0.74 2.95
C SER A 63 14.33 -0.39 2.05
N ASP A 64 13.95 -1.63 2.33
CA ASP A 64 14.33 -2.78 1.50
C ASP A 64 13.65 -2.74 0.14
N LEU A 65 12.35 -2.40 0.11
CA LEU A 65 11.63 -2.17 -1.14
C LEU A 65 12.24 -1.04 -1.96
N ALA A 66 12.66 0.05 -1.30
CA ALA A 66 13.32 1.18 -1.95
C ALA A 66 14.67 0.81 -2.57
N ALA A 67 15.42 -0.09 -1.92
CA ALA A 67 16.72 -0.55 -2.38
C ALA A 67 16.64 -1.61 -3.50
N ASN A 68 15.68 -2.53 -3.40
CA ASN A 68 15.65 -3.77 -4.20
C ASN A 68 14.58 -3.80 -5.29
N ARG A 69 13.61 -2.88 -5.29
CA ARG A 69 12.56 -2.80 -6.32
C ARG A 69 12.76 -1.62 -7.24
N ASP A 70 12.37 -1.78 -8.50
CA ASP A 70 12.45 -0.70 -9.49
C ASP A 70 11.45 0.43 -9.20
N ASN A 71 11.67 1.59 -9.83
CA ASN A 71 10.82 2.77 -9.66
C ASN A 71 9.36 2.55 -10.09
N TYR A 72 9.08 1.64 -11.03
CA TYR A 72 7.70 1.37 -11.48
C TYR A 72 6.92 0.56 -10.44
N PHE A 73 7.58 -0.39 -9.79
CA PHE A 73 7.06 -1.09 -8.63
C PHE A 73 6.82 -0.11 -7.50
N GLN A 74 7.84 0.66 -7.10
CA GLN A 74 7.73 1.63 -5.99
C GLN A 74 6.61 2.64 -6.21
N GLN A 75 6.45 3.13 -7.44
CA GLN A 75 5.34 4.00 -7.82
C GLN A 75 3.99 3.35 -7.57
N SER A 76 3.80 2.12 -8.06
CA SER A 76 2.51 1.43 -7.93
C SER A 76 2.22 1.07 -6.48
N TYR A 77 3.25 0.60 -5.76
CA TYR A 77 3.19 0.29 -4.35
C TYR A 77 2.73 1.49 -3.52
N GLY A 78 3.47 2.61 -3.59
CA GLY A 78 3.20 3.80 -2.80
C GLY A 78 1.90 4.50 -3.17
N ARG A 79 1.47 4.42 -4.44
CA ARG A 79 0.25 5.07 -4.92
C ARG A 79 -1.01 4.27 -4.60
N ASP A 80 -0.97 2.96 -4.81
CA ASP A 80 -2.19 2.15 -4.88
C ASP A 80 -2.56 1.54 -3.51
N LEU A 81 -1.58 1.03 -2.74
CA LEU A 81 -1.84 0.29 -1.50
C LEU A 81 -2.36 1.14 -0.34
N PHE A 82 -2.00 2.42 -0.34
CA PHE A 82 -2.30 3.35 0.75
C PHE A 82 -3.44 4.30 0.39
N SER A 83 -4.07 4.10 -0.77
CA SER A 83 -5.24 4.87 -1.19
C SER A 83 -6.46 4.50 -0.35
N GLY A 84 -7.31 5.48 -0.04
CA GLY A 84 -8.57 5.24 0.68
C GLY A 84 -8.47 5.20 2.21
N VAL A 85 -7.27 5.39 2.80
CA VAL A 85 -7.12 5.57 4.25
C VAL A 85 -7.83 6.86 4.68
N CYS A 86 -8.74 6.77 5.65
CA CYS A 86 -9.50 7.90 6.16
C CYS A 86 -9.69 7.80 7.69
N SER A 87 -8.71 7.26 8.41
CA SER A 87 -8.76 7.10 9.87
C SER A 87 -7.52 7.68 10.52
N GLU A 88 -7.66 8.19 11.75
CA GLU A 88 -6.53 8.75 12.52
C GLU A 88 -5.42 7.72 12.72
N ALA A 89 -5.79 6.47 12.99
CA ALA A 89 -4.83 5.37 13.14
C ALA A 89 -4.06 5.10 11.84
N GLY A 90 -4.78 5.05 10.69
CA GLY A 90 -4.15 4.85 9.40
C GLY A 90 -3.23 6.01 9.01
N LEU A 91 -3.69 7.25 9.19
CA LEU A 91 -2.86 8.45 8.98
C LEU A 91 -1.58 8.39 9.81
N GLN A 92 -1.69 8.07 11.11
CA GLN A 92 -0.54 7.98 11.99
C GLN A 92 0.47 6.92 11.53
N ILE A 93 0.00 5.77 11.01
CA ILE A 93 0.88 4.74 10.44
C ILE A 93 1.61 5.29 9.21
N LEU A 94 0.90 5.94 8.28
CA LEU A 94 1.50 6.52 7.08
C LEU A 94 2.53 7.61 7.41
N SER A 95 2.20 8.57 8.28
CA SER A 95 3.12 9.65 8.68
C SER A 95 4.38 9.10 9.36
N ASN A 96 4.26 8.01 10.12
CA ASN A 96 5.42 7.34 10.72
C ASN A 96 6.27 6.63 9.67
N ALA A 97 5.64 5.96 8.72
CA ALA A 97 6.31 5.19 7.67
C ALA A 97 7.16 6.07 6.74
N ILE A 98 6.74 7.32 6.50
CA ILE A 98 7.45 8.27 5.63
C ILE A 98 8.36 9.25 6.38
N ARG A 99 8.53 9.08 7.70
CA ARG A 99 9.29 10.02 8.54
C ARG A 99 10.76 10.14 8.10
N ASP A 100 11.37 9.03 7.72
CA ASP A 100 12.74 8.99 7.20
C ASP A 100 12.73 8.90 5.67
N LYS A 101 12.70 10.06 5.03
CA LYS A 101 12.70 10.19 3.57
C LYS A 101 13.95 9.56 2.92
N GLU A 102 15.11 9.64 3.58
CA GLU A 102 16.36 9.14 3.02
C GLU A 102 16.35 7.61 2.97
N ALA A 103 15.82 6.98 4.02
CA ALA A 103 15.71 5.53 4.12
C ALA A 103 14.78 4.91 3.05
N ILE A 104 13.67 5.57 2.70
CA ILE A 104 12.67 5.02 1.77
C ILE A 104 12.82 5.53 0.32
N GLY A 105 13.77 6.43 0.06
CA GLY A 105 14.06 6.93 -1.27
C GLY A 105 12.98 7.86 -1.86
N ALA A 106 13.36 8.62 -2.89
CA ALA A 106 12.53 9.71 -3.41
C ALA A 106 11.21 9.24 -4.07
N THR A 107 11.23 8.13 -4.80
CA THR A 107 10.07 7.63 -5.54
C THR A 107 8.98 7.15 -4.59
N LEU A 108 9.32 6.24 -3.68
CA LEU A 108 8.37 5.70 -2.72
C LEU A 108 7.86 6.78 -1.74
N TYR A 109 8.77 7.63 -1.24
CA TYR A 109 8.39 8.78 -0.40
C TYR A 109 7.33 9.65 -1.08
N ARG A 110 7.53 10.02 -2.34
CA ARG A 110 6.59 10.90 -3.04
C ARG A 110 5.18 10.34 -3.03
N PHE A 111 4.99 9.10 -3.50
CA PHE A 111 3.65 8.54 -3.62
C PHE A 111 3.01 8.21 -2.27
N MET A 112 3.80 7.79 -1.27
CA MET A 112 3.28 7.59 0.07
C MET A 112 2.89 8.91 0.73
N SER A 113 3.66 9.99 0.53
CA SER A 113 3.33 11.32 1.05
C SER A 113 2.06 11.90 0.41
N GLU A 114 1.76 11.59 -0.85
CA GLU A 114 0.50 11.96 -1.51
C GLU A 114 -0.69 11.26 -0.84
N ASN A 115 -0.56 9.98 -0.50
CA ASN A 115 -1.59 9.23 0.23
C ASN A 115 -1.72 9.68 1.69
N GLU A 116 -0.62 10.03 2.35
CA GLU A 116 -0.64 10.58 3.72
C GLU A 116 -1.37 11.92 3.77
N GLN A 117 -1.11 12.82 2.81
CA GLN A 117 -1.85 14.07 2.67
C GLN A 117 -3.35 13.82 2.39
N SER A 118 -3.67 12.92 1.46
CA SER A 118 -5.06 12.57 1.17
C SER A 118 -5.78 11.97 2.40
N ALA A 119 -5.07 11.21 3.23
CA ALA A 119 -5.61 10.67 4.47
C ALA A 119 -5.84 11.77 5.51
N ALA A 120 -4.92 12.73 5.63
CA ALA A 120 -5.07 13.89 6.50
C ALA A 120 -6.30 14.72 6.12
N ASP A 121 -6.45 15.06 4.83
CA ASP A 121 -7.62 15.79 4.32
C ASP A 121 -8.93 15.04 4.62
N CYS A 122 -8.95 13.71 4.45
CA CYS A 122 -10.14 12.90 4.69
C CYS A 122 -10.53 12.87 6.18
N VAL A 123 -9.54 12.71 7.07
CA VAL A 123 -9.76 12.77 8.53
C VAL A 123 -10.28 14.13 8.95
N GLU A 124 -9.70 15.22 8.43
CA GLU A 124 -10.16 16.59 8.71
C GLU A 124 -11.60 16.82 8.25
N LEU A 125 -11.99 16.32 7.08
CA LEU A 125 -13.36 16.47 6.56
C LEU A 125 -14.41 15.63 7.31
N ARG A 126 -13.98 14.56 7.99
CA ARG A 126 -14.88 13.67 8.76
C ARG A 126 -15.18 14.19 10.16
N ASN A 127 -14.28 15.00 10.72
CA ASN A 127 -14.37 15.58 12.06
C ASN A 127 -15.11 16.93 12.05
#